data_AF-A0AA44NFP8-F1
#
_entry.id   AF-A0AA44NFP8-F1
#
_cell.length_a   1.000
_cell.length_b   1.000
_cell.length_c   1.000
_cell.angle_alpha   90.00
_cell.angle_beta   90.00
_cell.angle_gamma   90.00
#
_symmetry.space_group_name_H-M   'P 1'
#
loop_
_entity.id
_entity.type
_entity.pdbx_description
1 polymer ?
#
loop_
_entity_poly.entity_id
_entity_poly.type
_entity_poly.pdbx_seq_one_letter_code
_entity_poly.pdbx_strand_id
1 'polypeptide(L)'
;MKAEQAAEKAQEARAKVMNLIQAEKRAEARAARKARDHALYQSAGLLILAGLVDSQTGKPVDDTAALLGALASLNDLSRDNPKWSDWKIRGQELLKGSSQNSENKAR
;
A
#
# COMPACT_ATOMS: atom_id res chain seq x y z
N MET A 1 20.19 45.54 -25.36
CA MET A 1 19.19 44.85 -26.21
C MET A 1 19.57 43.40 -26.61
N LYS A 2 20.67 43.10 -27.33
CA LYS A 2 21.02 41.68 -27.68
C LYS A 2 21.44 40.81 -26.48
N ALA A 3 22.19 41.37 -25.54
CA ALA A 3 22.64 40.65 -24.33
C ALA A 3 21.46 40.32 -23.38
N GLU A 4 20.47 41.21 -23.29
CA GLU A 4 19.26 41.00 -22.50
C GLU A 4 18.38 39.89 -23.08
N GLN A 5 18.18 39.86 -24.39
CA GLN A 5 17.45 38.76 -25.06
C GLN A 5 18.15 37.40 -24.92
N ALA A 6 19.48 37.38 -24.89
CA ALA A 6 20.24 36.16 -24.66
C ALA A 6 20.13 35.68 -23.21
N ALA A 7 20.15 36.60 -22.24
CA ALA A 7 19.96 36.29 -20.82
C ALA A 7 18.54 35.78 -20.54
N GLU A 8 17.52 36.39 -21.14
CA GLU A 8 16.12 36.00 -21.01
C GLU A 8 15.87 34.59 -21.58
N LYS A 9 16.36 34.31 -22.81
CA LYS A 9 16.29 32.97 -23.39
C LYS A 9 17.03 31.91 -22.57
N ALA A 10 18.16 32.27 -21.96
CA ALA A 10 18.91 31.36 -21.09
C ALA A 10 18.16 31.08 -19.78
N GLN A 11 17.47 32.07 -19.21
CA GLN A 11 16.63 31.89 -18.02
C GLN A 11 15.40 31.03 -18.34
N GLU A 12 14.73 31.24 -19.47
CA GLU A 12 13.62 30.40 -19.91
C GLU A 12 14.04 28.94 -20.14
N ALA A 13 15.20 28.71 -20.76
CA ALA A 13 15.73 27.37 -20.96
C ALA A 13 16.02 26.67 -19.62
N ARG A 14 16.62 27.39 -18.66
CA ARG A 14 16.85 26.88 -17.29
C ARG A 14 15.54 26.57 -16.59
N ALA A 15 14.54 27.44 -16.69
CA ALA A 15 13.22 27.22 -16.10
C ALA A 15 12.52 25.99 -16.69
N LYS A 16 12.59 25.79 -18.02
CA LYS A 16 12.05 24.60 -18.69
C LYS A 16 12.71 23.30 -18.21
N VAL A 17 14.04 23.28 -18.09
CA VAL A 17 14.77 22.12 -17.56
C VAL A 17 14.39 21.83 -16.11
N MET A 18 14.32 22.86 -15.26
CA MET A 18 13.92 22.69 -13.86
C MET A 18 12.48 22.20 -13.73
N ASN A 19 11.57 22.67 -14.59
CA ASN A 19 10.19 22.21 -14.64
C ASN A 19 10.08 20.74 -15.04
N LEU A 20 10.91 20.28 -15.99
CA LEU A 20 10.96 18.86 -16.39
C LEU A 20 11.46 17.97 -15.24
N ILE A 21 12.55 18.36 -14.57
CA ILE A 21 13.06 17.64 -13.39
C ILE A 21 12.01 17.59 -12.27
N GLN A 22 11.29 18.70 -12.03
CA GLN A 22 10.22 18.72 -11.04
C GLN A 22 8.98 17.91 -11.47
N ALA A 23 8.69 17.83 -12.78
CA ALA A 23 7.62 16.99 -13.29
C ALA A 23 7.93 15.50 -13.09
N GLU A 24 9.17 15.10 -13.34
CA GLU A 24 9.67 13.74 -13.09
C GLU A 24 9.60 13.37 -11.60
N LYS A 25 10.14 14.22 -10.71
CA LYS A 25 10.01 14.03 -9.25
C LYS A 25 8.57 13.92 -8.78
N ARG A 26 7.65 14.70 -9.36
CA ARG A 26 6.21 14.61 -9.06
C ARG A 26 5.61 13.30 -9.55
N ALA A 27 6.04 12.80 -10.72
CA ALA A 27 5.60 11.53 -11.26
C ALA A 27 6.08 10.36 -10.39
N GLU A 28 7.35 10.36 -9.99
CA GLU A 28 7.92 9.38 -9.06
C GLU A 28 7.17 9.37 -7.72
N ALA A 29 6.95 10.55 -7.13
CA ALA A 29 6.20 10.68 -5.88
C ALA A 29 4.74 10.21 -6.00
N ARG A 30 4.12 10.33 -7.18
CA ARG A 30 2.77 9.78 -7.43
C ARG A 30 2.81 8.26 -7.56
N ALA A 31 3.79 7.71 -8.27
CA ALA A 31 3.98 6.28 -8.41
C ALA A 31 4.22 5.61 -7.04
N ALA A 32 5.09 6.19 -6.21
CA ALA A 32 5.35 5.71 -4.85
C ALA A 32 4.09 5.71 -3.97
N ARG A 33 3.28 6.78 -4.03
CA ARG A 33 2.00 6.84 -3.31
C ARG A 33 1.02 5.77 -3.79
N LYS A 34 0.87 5.59 -5.10
CA LYS A 34 0.01 4.57 -5.68
C LYS A 34 0.42 3.15 -5.24
N ALA A 35 1.73 2.86 -5.24
CA ALA A 35 2.24 1.57 -4.79
C ALA A 35 1.97 1.33 -3.31
N ARG A 36 2.18 2.35 -2.46
CA ARG A 36 1.86 2.30 -1.03
C ARG A 36 0.37 2.06 -0.81
N ASP A 37 -0.49 2.82 -1.48
CA ASP A 37 -1.95 2.69 -1.29
C ASP A 37 -2.42 1.31 -1.74
N HIS A 38 -1.87 0.77 -2.84
CA HIS A 38 -2.15 -0.61 -3.25
C HIS A 38 -1.72 -1.64 -2.19
N ALA A 39 -0.53 -1.49 -1.59
CA ALA A 39 -0.08 -2.37 -0.51
C ALA A 39 -0.94 -2.26 0.76
N LEU A 40 -1.43 -1.06 1.08
CA LEU A 40 -2.38 -0.85 2.19
C LEU A 40 -3.71 -1.56 1.91
N TYR A 41 -4.23 -1.49 0.67
CA TYR A 41 -5.42 -2.25 0.29
C TYR A 41 -5.22 -3.76 0.36
N GLN A 42 -4.06 -4.27 -0.04
CA GLN A 42 -3.73 -5.70 0.12
C GLN A 42 -3.71 -6.10 1.61
N SER A 43 -3.16 -5.25 2.47
CA SER A 43 -3.13 -5.47 3.92
C SER A 43 -4.54 -5.48 4.52
N ALA A 44 -5.41 -4.56 4.10
CA ALA A 44 -6.82 -4.57 4.50
C ALA A 44 -7.54 -5.83 3.99
N GLY A 45 -7.21 -6.30 2.78
CA GLY A 45 -7.71 -7.56 2.24
C GLY A 45 -7.40 -8.77 3.12
N LEU A 46 -6.24 -8.81 3.79
CA LEU A 46 -5.92 -9.87 4.74
C LEU A 46 -6.83 -9.84 5.97
N LEU A 47 -7.17 -8.64 6.47
CA LEU A 47 -8.10 -8.49 7.60
C LEU A 47 -9.50 -8.96 7.23
N ILE A 48 -9.94 -8.68 6.01
CA ILE A 48 -11.21 -9.19 5.46
C ILE A 48 -11.17 -10.72 5.36
N LEU A 49 -10.11 -11.29 4.80
CA LEU A 49 -9.97 -12.75 4.66
C LEU A 49 -9.93 -13.46 6.02
N ALA A 50 -9.33 -12.82 7.03
CA ALA A 50 -9.31 -13.31 8.40
C ALA A 50 -10.65 -13.16 9.13
N GLY A 51 -11.66 -12.52 8.52
CA GLY A 51 -12.99 -12.29 9.11
C GLY A 51 -13.02 -11.17 10.15
N LEU A 52 -11.97 -10.33 10.22
CA LEU A 52 -11.87 -9.25 11.19
C LEU A 52 -12.51 -7.95 10.70
N VAL A 53 -12.70 -7.82 9.38
CA VAL A 53 -13.31 -6.66 8.73
C VAL A 53 -14.40 -7.15 7.78
N ASP A 54 -15.54 -6.48 7.82
CA ASP A 54 -16.64 -6.74 6.90
C ASP A 54 -16.28 -6.27 5.47
N SER A 55 -16.44 -7.16 4.50
CA SER A 55 -16.00 -6.90 3.12
C SER A 55 -16.86 -5.88 2.37
N GLN A 56 -18.10 -5.63 2.82
CA GLN A 56 -19.02 -4.71 2.16
C GLN A 56 -18.88 -3.28 2.69
N THR A 57 -18.74 -3.15 4.00
CA THR A 57 -18.71 -1.87 4.72
C THR A 57 -17.29 -1.40 5.02
N GLY A 58 -16.30 -2.30 5.01
CA GLY A 58 -14.91 -2.01 5.35
C GLY A 58 -14.68 -1.70 6.83
N LYS A 59 -15.66 -1.98 7.70
CA LYS A 59 -15.57 -1.73 9.13
C LYS A 59 -15.13 -3.00 9.87
N PRO A 60 -14.41 -2.87 11.01
CA PRO A 60 -14.21 -3.98 11.92
C PRO A 60 -15.54 -4.67 12.24
N VAL A 61 -15.55 -6.00 12.26
CA VAL A 61 -16.75 -6.78 12.61
C VAL A 61 -17.12 -6.57 14.08
N ASP A 62 -16.10 -6.47 14.94
CA ASP A 62 -16.21 -6.25 16.38
C ASP A 62 -15.73 -4.83 16.78
N ASP A 63 -15.55 -4.62 18.07
CA ASP A 63 -15.06 -3.36 18.63
C ASP A 63 -13.68 -2.96 18.06
N THR A 64 -13.58 -1.69 17.64
CA THR A 64 -12.38 -1.17 16.98
C THR A 64 -11.17 -1.10 17.92
N ALA A 65 -11.38 -0.78 19.20
CA ALA A 65 -10.30 -0.71 20.18
C ALA A 65 -9.79 -2.12 20.52
N ALA A 66 -10.68 -3.10 20.63
CA ALA A 66 -10.32 -4.50 20.82
C ALA A 66 -9.48 -5.04 19.66
N LEU A 67 -9.88 -4.78 18.41
CA LEU A 67 -9.11 -5.18 17.23
C LEU A 67 -7.71 -4.53 17.21
N LEU A 68 -7.64 -3.22 17.50
CA LEU A 68 -6.35 -2.52 17.57
C LEU A 68 -5.45 -3.09 18.67
N GLY A 69 -6.00 -3.37 19.86
CA GLY A 69 -5.25 -3.96 20.97
C GLY A 69 -4.72 -5.36 20.63
N ALA A 70 -5.50 -6.18 19.92
CA ALA A 70 -5.06 -7.50 19.46
C ALA A 70 -3.92 -7.39 18.44
N LEU A 71 -4.01 -6.46 17.48
CA LEU A 71 -2.96 -6.24 16.48
C LEU A 71 -1.69 -5.64 17.12
N ALA A 72 -1.81 -4.77 18.11
CA ALA A 72 -0.68 -4.27 18.89
C ALA A 72 0.01 -5.41 19.65
N SER A 73 -0.76 -6.27 20.32
CA SER A 73 -0.23 -7.46 21.02
C SER A 73 0.47 -8.43 20.06
N LEU A 74 -0.02 -8.55 18.82
CA LEU A 74 0.64 -9.32 17.76
C LEU A 74 2.00 -8.71 17.37
N ASN A 75 2.08 -7.39 17.29
CA ASN A 75 3.33 -6.69 16.97
C ASN A 75 4.38 -6.84 18.08
N ASP A 76 3.93 -6.81 19.33
CA ASP A 76 4.79 -6.93 20.52
C ASP A 76 5.29 -8.38 20.75
N LEU A 77 4.68 -9.36 20.08
CA LEU A 77 5.11 -10.75 20.17
C LEU A 77 6.49 -10.94 19.55
N SER A 78 7.41 -11.55 20.31
CA SER A 78 8.74 -11.93 19.80
C SER A 78 8.64 -12.73 18.50
N ARG A 79 9.57 -12.48 17.57
CA ARG A 79 9.64 -13.19 16.29
C ARG A 79 10.15 -14.62 16.42
N ASP A 80 10.76 -14.96 17.56
CA ASP A 80 11.13 -16.33 17.90
C ASP A 80 9.96 -17.13 18.50
N ASN A 81 8.78 -16.50 18.67
CA ASN A 81 7.62 -17.20 19.19
C ASN A 81 7.16 -18.30 18.21
N PRO A 82 7.01 -19.57 18.64
CA PRO A 82 6.68 -20.68 17.75
C PRO A 82 5.34 -20.51 17.02
N LYS A 83 4.41 -19.69 17.57
CA LYS A 83 3.12 -19.39 16.92
C LYS A 83 3.28 -18.81 15.51
N TRP A 84 4.39 -18.13 15.20
CA TRP A 84 4.64 -17.61 13.85
C TRP A 84 4.68 -18.72 12.80
N SER A 85 5.21 -19.90 13.14
CA SER A 85 5.23 -21.06 12.25
C SER A 85 3.82 -21.61 12.01
N ASP A 86 3.04 -21.76 13.08
CA ASP A 86 1.67 -22.26 13.00
C ASP A 86 0.77 -21.31 12.19
N TRP A 87 0.89 -20.00 12.44
CA TRP A 87 0.17 -18.98 11.70
C TRP A 87 0.57 -18.91 10.23
N LYS A 88 1.85 -19.15 9.90
CA LYS A 88 2.30 -19.22 8.51
C LYS A 88 1.63 -20.37 7.76
N ILE A 89 1.58 -21.57 8.37
CA ILE A 89 0.94 -22.74 7.76
C ILE A 89 -0.55 -22.45 7.52
N ARG A 90 -1.27 -22.00 8.57
CA ARG A 90 -2.69 -21.65 8.47
C ARG A 90 -2.94 -20.54 7.43
N GLY A 91 -2.10 -19.50 7.40
CA GLY A 91 -2.22 -18.40 6.45
C GLY A 91 -2.06 -18.86 5.00
N GLN A 92 -1.13 -19.80 4.73
CA GLN A 92 -0.96 -20.37 3.40
C GLN A 92 -2.18 -21.16 2.94
N GLU A 93 -2.84 -21.89 3.84
CA GLU A 93 -4.08 -22.62 3.53
C GLU A 93 -5.22 -21.65 3.18
N LEU A 94 -5.39 -20.58 3.97
CA LEU A 94 -6.40 -19.55 3.72
C LEU A 94 -6.18 -18.83 2.38
N LEU A 95 -4.93 -18.50 2.06
CA LEU A 95 -4.59 -17.85 0.78
C LEU A 95 -4.90 -18.74 -0.42
N LYS A 96 -4.56 -20.03 -0.35
CA LYS A 96 -4.88 -21.00 -1.42
C LYS A 96 -6.39 -21.11 -1.63
N GLY A 97 -7.17 -21.22 -0.55
CA GLY A 97 -8.62 -21.28 -0.62
C GLY A 97 -9.26 -20.02 -1.23
N SER A 98 -8.70 -18.84 -0.94
CA SER A 98 -9.13 -17.57 -1.54
C SER A 98 -8.89 -17.53 -3.05
N SER A 99 -7.71 -17.96 -3.52
CA SER A 99 -7.38 -17.98 -4.96
C SER A 99 -8.31 -18.92 -5.74
N GLN A 100 -8.56 -20.13 -5.23
CA GLN A 100 -9.43 -21.11 -5.89
C GLN A 100 -10.89 -20.64 -5.98
N ASN A 101 -11.39 -19.94 -4.96
CA ASN A 101 -12.75 -19.38 -4.98
C ASN A 101 -12.89 -18.25 -6.01
N SER A 102 -11.84 -17.44 -6.20
CA SER A 102 -11.83 -16.39 -7.23
C SER A 102 -11.81 -16.96 -8.66
N GLU A 103 -11.07 -18.05 -8.90
CA GLU A 103 -11.03 -18.73 -10.20
C GLU A 103 -12.34 -19.43 -10.54
N ASN A 104 -13.01 -20.04 -9.56
CA ASN A 104 -14.32 -20.69 -9.76
C ASN A 104 -15.45 -19.70 -10.03
N LYS A 105 -15.39 -18.48 -9.50
CA LYS A 105 -16.41 -17.43 -9.72
C LYS A 105 -16.28 -16.73 -11.08
N ALA A 106 -15.13 -16.86 -11.74
CA ALA A 106 -14.84 -16.27 -13.05
C ALA A 106 -15.17 -17.20 -14.23
N ARG A 107 -15.65 -18.42 -13.94
CA ARG A 107 -16.15 -19.42 -14.91
C ARG A 107 -17.67 -19.42 -14.93
#